data_AF-A0A8F2Z0W1-F1
#
_entry.id   AF-A0A8F2Z0W1-F1
#
_cell.length_a   1.000
_cell.length_b   1.000
_cell.length_c   1.000
_cell.angle_alpha   90.00
_cell.angle_beta   90.00
_cell.angle_gamma   90.00
#
_symmetry.space_group_name_H-M   'P 1'
#
loop_
_entity.id
_entity.type
_entity.pdbx_description
1 polymer ?
#
loop_
_entity_poly.entity_id
_entity_poly.type
_entity_poly.pdbx_seq_one_letter_code
_entity_poly.pdbx_strand_id
1 'polypeptide(L)'
;MAFKLNVGLLALSLSLSLVHLDGVSAGMATRYWDCCVASASWIGKAPVYAPVDVCKADGVTVIDPVKANSGQSGCNGGDNYMCSCMQPFNDESDPTLAFGFGAFTTGKEEDTDCACFYAEFAHDGQGKVLKRNKLIFQVTNVGGDVQSQNFDFQIPGGGLGAFTQGCPKQWGDQVSDWGETYGGVKSASA
;
A
#
# COMPACT_ATOMS: atom_id res chain seq x y z
N MET A 1 40.16 -37.59 23.06
CA MET A 1 39.16 -38.38 23.83
C MET A 1 37.81 -37.76 23.56
N ALA A 2 36.87 -38.56 23.06
CA ALA A 2 35.50 -38.15 22.76
C ALA A 2 34.66 -38.11 24.05
N PHE A 3 33.73 -37.17 24.15
CA PHE A 3 32.60 -37.28 25.07
C PHE A 3 31.27 -36.98 24.37
N LYS A 4 30.30 -37.81 24.74
CA LYS A 4 28.99 -38.05 24.13
C LYS A 4 28.07 -36.82 24.12
N LEU A 5 27.34 -36.66 23.01
CA LEU A 5 26.11 -35.88 22.91
C LEU A 5 25.03 -36.46 23.83
N ASN A 6 24.37 -35.60 24.60
CA ASN A 6 23.00 -35.83 25.07
C ASN A 6 22.07 -34.95 24.25
N VAL A 7 21.18 -35.60 23.50
CA VAL A 7 20.10 -34.99 22.74
C VAL A 7 19.10 -34.38 23.73
N GLY A 8 19.11 -33.06 23.85
CA GLY A 8 18.05 -32.28 24.48
C GLY A 8 17.11 -31.77 23.39
N LEU A 9 15.85 -32.17 23.49
CA LEU A 9 14.75 -31.87 22.58
C LEU A 9 14.74 -30.39 22.13
N LEU A 10 14.83 -30.19 20.81
CA LEU A 10 14.69 -28.91 20.15
C LEU A 10 13.24 -28.42 20.30
N ALA A 11 12.93 -27.70 21.38
CA ALA A 11 11.79 -26.80 21.34
C ALA A 11 12.21 -25.62 20.46
N LEU A 12 11.94 -25.72 19.16
CA LEU A 12 11.87 -24.54 18.29
C LEU A 12 10.68 -23.73 18.81
N SER A 13 10.89 -22.95 19.88
CA SER A 13 10.03 -21.81 20.10
C SER A 13 10.25 -20.91 18.90
N LEU A 14 9.32 -20.94 17.94
CA LEU A 14 9.03 -19.75 17.16
C LEU A 14 8.55 -18.71 18.18
N SER A 15 9.50 -18.09 18.89
CA SER A 15 9.33 -16.72 19.28
C SER A 15 9.26 -15.97 17.95
N LEU A 16 8.04 -15.84 17.42
CA LEU A 16 7.74 -14.63 16.67
C LEU A 16 8.14 -13.52 17.64
N SER A 17 9.28 -12.91 17.36
CA SER A 17 9.55 -11.58 17.86
C SER A 17 8.37 -10.77 17.33
N LEU A 18 7.34 -10.59 18.16
CA LEU A 18 6.48 -9.43 18.05
C LEU A 18 7.46 -8.27 18.19
N VAL A 19 7.91 -7.77 17.04
CA VAL A 19 8.57 -6.48 16.99
C VAL A 19 7.49 -5.52 17.45
N HIS A 20 7.50 -5.19 18.74
CA HIS A 20 6.89 -3.98 19.22
C HIS A 20 7.68 -2.87 18.54
N LEU A 21 7.16 -2.33 17.45
CA LEU A 21 7.56 -1.00 17.03
C LEU A 21 7.09 -0.09 18.17
N ASP A 22 8.04 0.38 18.98
CA ASP A 22 7.78 1.50 19.88
C ASP A 22 7.09 2.60 19.08
N GLY A 23 5.90 2.97 19.56
CA GLY A 23 4.92 3.76 18.83
C GLY A 23 5.52 5.02 18.24
N VAL A 24 5.77 5.00 16.94
CA VAL A 24 5.69 6.22 16.15
C VAL A 24 4.25 6.69 16.31
N SER A 25 4.04 7.90 16.82
CA SER A 25 2.79 8.60 16.58
C SER A 25 2.66 8.70 15.07
N ALA A 26 1.91 7.79 14.45
CA ALA A 26 1.58 7.94 13.05
C ALA A 26 0.87 9.29 12.90
N GLY A 27 1.16 9.99 11.82
CA GLY A 27 0.46 11.22 11.47
C GLY A 27 -0.99 10.92 11.10
N MET A 28 -1.54 11.72 10.18
CA MET A 28 -2.87 11.47 9.66
C MET A 28 -2.84 10.40 8.57
N ALA A 29 -3.93 9.64 8.45
CA ALA A 29 -4.17 8.82 7.27
C ALA A 29 -5.06 9.57 6.27
N THR A 30 -4.66 9.53 5.00
CA THR A 30 -5.47 9.97 3.85
C THR A 30 -5.88 8.77 3.01
N ARG A 31 -6.53 9.02 1.87
CA ARG A 31 -6.91 7.99 0.91
C ARG A 31 -6.71 8.50 -0.51
N TYR A 32 -6.28 7.63 -1.40
CA TYR A 32 -6.10 7.93 -2.82
C TYR A 32 -6.27 6.70 -3.70
N TRP A 33 -6.47 6.92 -4.99
CA TRP A 33 -6.30 5.95 -6.05
C TRP A 33 -6.15 6.69 -7.38
N ASP A 34 -4.90 6.85 -7.83
CA ASP A 34 -4.55 7.62 -9.03
C ASP A 34 -4.21 6.74 -10.26
N CYS A 35 -4.22 5.42 -10.06
CA CYS A 35 -3.88 4.39 -11.04
C CYS A 35 -2.42 4.39 -11.51
N CYS A 36 -1.57 5.23 -10.93
CA CYS A 36 -0.15 5.29 -11.27
C CYS A 36 0.56 4.00 -10.85
N VAL A 37 1.65 3.67 -11.55
CA VAL A 37 2.59 2.67 -11.07
C VAL A 37 3.18 3.13 -9.73
N ALA A 38 3.10 2.27 -8.72
CA ALA A 38 3.65 2.54 -7.39
C ALA A 38 5.19 2.62 -7.44
N SER A 39 5.81 3.48 -6.64
CA SER A 39 7.28 3.65 -6.68
C SER A 39 8.05 2.36 -6.40
N ALA A 40 7.58 1.51 -5.48
CA ALA A 40 8.18 0.21 -5.17
C ALA A 40 8.10 -0.81 -6.32
N SER A 41 7.46 -0.46 -7.44
CA SER A 41 7.40 -1.29 -8.65
C SER A 41 8.64 -1.16 -9.53
N TRP A 42 9.51 -0.18 -9.27
CA TRP A 42 10.75 0.03 -10.02
C TRP A 42 11.88 -0.81 -9.42
N ILE A 43 12.64 -1.48 -10.30
CA ILE A 43 13.73 -2.36 -9.90
C ILE A 43 14.83 -1.55 -9.19
N GLY A 44 15.31 -2.06 -8.06
CA GLY A 44 16.42 -1.48 -7.32
C GLY A 44 16.04 -0.38 -6.33
N LYS A 45 14.75 -0.16 -6.09
CA LYS A 45 14.25 0.78 -5.07
C LYS A 45 14.53 0.35 -3.63
N ALA A 46 14.44 -0.96 -3.38
CA ALA A 46 14.70 -1.59 -2.09
C ALA A 46 15.29 -3.00 -2.27
N PRO A 47 15.93 -3.58 -1.23
CA PRO A 47 16.49 -4.93 -1.27
C PRO A 47 15.39 -6.00 -1.13
N VAL A 48 14.55 -6.11 -2.16
CA VAL A 48 13.40 -7.03 -2.21
C VAL A 48 13.64 -8.18 -3.18
N TYR A 49 12.89 -9.28 -3.02
CA TYR A 49 13.01 -10.44 -3.93
C TYR A 49 12.45 -10.13 -5.34
N ALA A 50 11.44 -9.28 -5.41
CA ALA A 50 10.84 -8.75 -6.63
C ALA A 50 10.20 -7.38 -6.30
N PRO A 51 10.15 -6.45 -7.27
CA PRO A 51 9.39 -5.21 -7.10
C PRO A 51 7.89 -5.49 -7.05
N VAL A 52 7.10 -4.48 -6.64
CA VAL A 52 5.63 -4.56 -6.66
C VAL A 52 5.12 -4.79 -8.09
N ASP A 53 4.09 -5.63 -8.22
CA ASP A 53 3.50 -5.97 -9.51
C ASP A 53 2.89 -4.76 -10.22
N VAL A 54 3.05 -4.76 -11.55
CA VAL A 54 2.49 -3.75 -12.45
C VAL A 54 1.52 -4.43 -13.40
N CYS A 55 0.38 -3.80 -13.65
CA CYS A 55 -0.64 -4.34 -14.52
C CYS A 55 -0.81 -3.53 -15.81
N LYS A 56 -1.36 -4.20 -16.84
CA LYS A 56 -1.89 -3.53 -18.03
C LYS A 56 -3.15 -2.73 -17.68
N ALA A 57 -3.69 -2.05 -18.68
CA ALA A 57 -4.89 -1.22 -18.53
C ALA A 57 -6.11 -1.97 -17.97
N ASP A 58 -6.21 -3.29 -18.18
CA ASP A 58 -7.27 -4.12 -17.60
C ASP A 58 -7.19 -4.29 -16.07
N GLY A 59 -6.13 -3.79 -15.43
CA GLY A 59 -5.93 -3.83 -13.98
C GLY A 59 -5.60 -5.20 -13.41
N VAL A 60 -5.53 -6.25 -14.24
CA VAL A 60 -5.39 -7.65 -13.78
C VAL A 60 -4.27 -8.41 -14.47
N THR A 61 -3.96 -8.09 -15.73
CA THR A 61 -2.87 -8.75 -16.44
C THR A 61 -1.54 -8.18 -15.97
N VAL A 62 -0.84 -8.94 -15.13
CA VAL A 62 0.50 -8.60 -14.64
C VAL A 62 1.49 -8.54 -15.81
N ILE A 63 2.32 -7.51 -15.80
CA ILE A 63 3.41 -7.28 -16.75
C ILE A 63 4.69 -7.85 -16.13
N ASP A 64 5.48 -8.57 -16.93
CA ASP A 64 6.81 -9.03 -16.52
C ASP A 64 7.63 -7.87 -15.92
N PRO A 65 8.28 -8.04 -14.75
CA PRO A 65 8.96 -6.94 -14.06
C PRO A 65 10.04 -6.23 -14.90
N VAL A 66 10.77 -6.94 -15.77
CA VAL A 66 11.80 -6.33 -16.62
C VAL A 66 11.15 -5.45 -17.70
N LYS A 67 10.03 -5.90 -18.25
CA LYS A 67 9.22 -5.10 -19.19
C LYS A 67 8.56 -3.92 -18.49
N ALA A 68 7.99 -4.12 -17.31
CA ALA A 68 7.39 -3.04 -16.52
C ALA A 68 8.43 -1.95 -16.20
N ASN A 69 9.64 -2.34 -15.79
CA ASN A 69 10.72 -1.42 -15.44
C ASN A 69 11.29 -0.62 -16.63
N SER A 70 11.16 -1.15 -17.85
CA SER A 70 11.55 -0.44 -19.08
C SER A 70 10.41 0.32 -19.74
N GLY A 71 9.17 0.07 -19.30
CA GLY A 71 7.98 0.80 -19.68
C GLY A 71 7.78 2.06 -18.85
N GLN A 72 6.68 2.75 -19.11
CA GLN A 72 6.37 4.02 -18.45
C GLN A 72 5.02 3.92 -17.74
N SER A 73 4.90 4.54 -16.56
CA SER A 73 3.61 4.68 -15.88
C SER A 73 2.59 5.38 -16.78
N GLY A 74 1.34 4.96 -16.73
CA GLY A 74 0.20 5.62 -17.37
C GLY A 74 0.12 7.10 -17.02
N CYS A 75 0.49 7.44 -15.79
CA CYS A 75 0.56 8.81 -15.30
C CYS A 75 1.61 9.66 -16.02
N ASN A 76 2.59 9.04 -16.67
CA ASN A 76 3.64 9.74 -17.40
C ASN A 76 3.57 9.40 -18.90
N GLY A 77 2.38 9.07 -19.42
CA GLY A 77 2.17 8.84 -20.84
C GLY A 77 2.41 7.40 -21.31
N GLY A 78 2.72 6.45 -20.43
CA GLY A 78 2.87 5.02 -20.76
C GLY A 78 1.59 4.19 -20.61
N ASP A 79 1.75 2.88 -20.48
CA ASP A 79 0.67 1.88 -20.47
C ASP A 79 0.76 0.89 -19.30
N ASN A 80 1.59 1.21 -18.30
CA ASN A 80 1.71 0.49 -17.04
C ASN A 80 0.85 1.15 -15.95
N TYR A 81 0.15 0.35 -15.15
CA TYR A 81 -0.78 0.84 -14.13
C TYR A 81 -0.69 0.03 -12.83
N MET A 82 -1.27 0.58 -11.77
CA MET A 82 -1.53 -0.15 -10.53
C MET A 82 -2.44 -1.37 -10.81
N CYS A 83 -2.11 -2.52 -10.23
CA CYS A 83 -3.00 -3.69 -10.25
C CYS A 83 -4.20 -3.53 -9.33
N SER A 84 -5.39 -3.91 -9.78
CA SER A 84 -6.64 -3.85 -9.02
C SER A 84 -6.64 -4.75 -7.77
N CYS A 85 -5.79 -5.77 -7.72
CA CYS A 85 -5.62 -6.60 -6.52
C CYS A 85 -4.96 -5.85 -5.35
N MET A 86 -4.32 -4.70 -5.60
CA MET A 86 -3.76 -3.82 -4.56
C MET A 86 -4.81 -2.90 -3.92
N GLN A 87 -6.08 -3.27 -4.00
CA GLN A 87 -7.16 -2.67 -3.24
C GLN A 87 -7.21 -3.23 -1.81
N PRO A 88 -7.79 -2.50 -0.84
CA PRO A 88 -7.85 -2.95 0.54
C PRO A 88 -8.93 -4.02 0.71
N PHE A 89 -8.76 -4.86 1.72
CA PHE A 89 -9.73 -5.89 2.07
C PHE A 89 -9.82 -6.06 3.59
N ASN A 90 -10.90 -6.69 4.04
CA ASN A 90 -11.15 -6.89 5.46
C ASN A 90 -10.62 -8.25 5.90
N ASP A 91 -10.14 -8.34 7.14
CA ASP A 91 -10.02 -9.63 7.79
C ASP A 91 -11.42 -10.24 7.99
N GLU A 92 -11.54 -11.53 7.70
CA GLU A 92 -12.82 -12.26 7.80
C GLU A 92 -13.17 -12.65 9.25
N SER A 93 -12.18 -12.66 10.15
CA SER A 93 -12.31 -13.11 11.54
C SER A 93 -12.33 -11.97 12.55
N ASP A 94 -11.56 -10.90 12.32
CA ASP A 94 -11.53 -9.69 13.13
C ASP A 94 -12.25 -8.53 12.39
N PRO A 95 -13.46 -8.14 12.83
CA PRO A 95 -14.20 -7.05 12.21
C PRO A 95 -13.54 -5.67 12.39
N THR A 96 -12.49 -5.58 13.21
CA THR A 96 -11.72 -4.35 13.45
C THR A 96 -10.46 -4.23 12.59
N LEU A 97 -10.05 -5.30 11.88
CA LEU A 97 -8.79 -5.35 11.12
C LEU A 97 -8.98 -5.33 9.59
N ALA A 98 -8.34 -4.39 8.90
CA ALA A 98 -8.18 -4.41 7.45
C ALA A 98 -6.75 -4.75 7.05
N PHE A 99 -6.62 -5.15 5.78
CA PHE A 99 -5.35 -5.21 5.07
C PHE A 99 -5.37 -4.25 3.88
N GLY A 100 -4.20 -3.81 3.44
CA GLY A 100 -4.10 -3.14 2.15
C GLY A 100 -2.72 -2.59 1.87
N PHE A 101 -2.68 -1.52 1.07
CA PHE A 101 -1.47 -1.00 0.46
C PHE A 101 -1.50 0.52 0.50
N GLY A 102 -0.35 1.19 0.46
CA GLY A 102 -0.37 2.65 0.47
C GLY A 102 0.98 3.31 0.28
N ALA A 103 0.91 4.64 0.25
CA ALA A 103 2.09 5.47 0.24
C ALA A 103 2.47 5.84 1.68
N PHE A 104 3.76 5.83 2.01
CA PHE A 104 4.23 6.20 3.34
C PHE A 104 5.43 7.14 3.25
N THR A 105 5.41 8.20 4.05
CA THR A 105 6.38 9.32 3.93
C THR A 105 7.48 9.31 4.97
N THR A 106 7.58 8.23 5.73
CA THR A 106 8.63 8.06 6.72
C THR A 106 9.72 7.16 6.18
N GLY A 107 10.97 7.48 6.48
CA GLY A 107 12.13 6.69 6.06
C GLY A 107 12.53 6.92 4.61
N LYS A 108 13.53 6.16 4.16
CA LYS A 108 13.93 6.10 2.76
C LYS A 108 13.19 4.94 2.10
N GLU A 109 12.93 5.04 0.80
CA GLU A 109 12.35 3.95 -0.01
C GLU A 109 13.11 2.64 0.17
N GLU A 110 14.44 2.68 0.23
CA GLU A 110 15.27 1.48 0.45
C GLU A 110 14.95 0.74 1.77
N ASP A 111 14.45 1.46 2.77
CA ASP A 111 14.09 0.91 4.09
C ASP A 111 12.60 0.54 4.20
N THR A 112 11.72 1.21 3.44
CA THR A 112 10.27 1.12 3.62
C THR A 112 9.52 0.48 2.47
N ASP A 113 10.03 0.51 1.24
CA ASP A 113 9.34 -0.12 0.13
C ASP A 113 9.19 -1.62 0.39
N CYS A 114 7.96 -2.10 0.18
CA CYS A 114 7.50 -3.46 0.46
C CYS A 114 7.46 -3.87 1.94
N ALA A 115 7.85 -3.00 2.88
CA ALA A 115 7.71 -3.26 4.30
C ALA A 115 6.23 -3.23 4.71
N CYS A 116 5.88 -4.01 5.73
CA CYS A 116 4.53 -4.06 6.29
C CYS A 116 4.51 -3.41 7.67
N PHE A 117 3.47 -2.61 7.92
CA PHE A 117 3.25 -1.91 9.17
C PHE A 117 1.87 -2.25 9.74
N TYR A 118 1.76 -2.19 11.06
CA TYR A 118 0.48 -2.24 11.76
C TYR A 118 0.16 -0.84 12.28
N ALA A 119 -1.05 -0.37 11.99
CA ALA A 119 -1.59 0.88 12.49
C ALA A 119 -2.89 0.63 13.26
N GLU A 120 -3.08 1.39 14.33
CA GLU A 120 -4.34 1.46 15.07
C GLU A 120 -4.80 2.91 15.15
N PHE A 121 -5.97 3.18 14.57
CA PHE A 121 -6.57 4.50 14.48
C PHE A 121 -7.43 4.79 15.71
N ALA A 122 -7.22 5.96 16.30
CA ALA A 122 -8.02 6.40 17.45
C ALA A 122 -9.43 6.87 17.05
N HIS A 123 -9.54 7.58 15.92
CA HIS A 123 -10.78 8.16 15.41
C HIS A 123 -10.66 8.53 13.93
N ASP A 124 -11.80 8.78 13.27
CA ASP A 124 -11.85 9.39 11.94
C ASP A 124 -11.54 10.91 11.99
N GLY A 125 -11.49 11.55 10.82
CA GLY A 125 -11.20 12.98 10.72
C GLY A 125 -12.20 13.92 11.43
N GLN A 126 -13.33 13.41 11.92
CA GLN A 126 -14.30 14.15 12.72
C GLN A 126 -14.26 13.78 14.22
N GLY A 127 -13.30 12.97 14.65
CA GLY A 127 -13.15 12.54 16.04
C GLY A 127 -14.09 11.40 16.45
N LYS A 128 -14.72 10.72 15.50
CA LYS A 128 -15.63 9.59 15.77
C LYS A 128 -14.87 8.26 15.73
N VAL A 129 -15.28 7.34 16.59
CA VAL A 129 -14.73 5.97 16.64
C VAL A 129 -15.00 5.24 15.32
N LEU A 130 -13.93 4.66 14.77
CA LEU A 130 -13.97 3.84 13.56
C LEU A 130 -14.46 2.43 13.88
N LYS A 131 -15.37 1.90 13.06
CA LYS A 131 -15.80 0.49 13.17
C LYS A 131 -14.66 -0.49 12.90
N ARG A 132 -13.79 -0.13 11.96
CA ARG A 132 -12.57 -0.85 11.60
C ARG A 132 -11.41 0.09 11.82
N ASN A 133 -10.68 -0.11 12.91
CA ASN A 133 -9.67 0.82 13.38
C ASN A 133 -8.25 0.25 13.33
N LYS A 134 -8.07 -1.02 12.98
CA LYS A 134 -6.75 -1.64 12.79
C LYS A 134 -6.48 -1.85 11.31
N LEU A 135 -5.24 -1.64 10.90
CA LEU A 135 -4.79 -1.83 9.52
C LEU A 135 -3.40 -2.47 9.52
N ILE A 136 -3.25 -3.58 8.81
CA ILE A 136 -1.94 -4.07 8.38
C ILE A 136 -1.77 -3.65 6.92
N PHE A 137 -0.75 -2.87 6.60
CA PHE A 137 -0.54 -2.41 5.23
C PHE A 137 0.88 -2.61 4.75
N GLN A 138 1.02 -2.89 3.46
CA GLN A 138 2.29 -2.86 2.76
C GLN A 138 2.53 -1.47 2.17
N VAL A 139 3.73 -0.93 2.36
CA VAL A 139 4.15 0.29 1.67
C VAL A 139 4.55 -0.07 0.25
N THR A 140 3.88 0.53 -0.73
CA THR A 140 4.18 0.31 -2.16
C THR A 140 4.62 1.60 -2.85
N ASN A 141 4.49 2.74 -2.19
CA ASN A 141 4.74 4.05 -2.77
C ASN A 141 5.24 5.05 -1.71
N VAL A 142 5.71 6.21 -2.18
CA VAL A 142 6.03 7.37 -1.32
C VAL A 142 5.13 8.55 -1.70
N GLY A 143 4.49 9.16 -0.70
CA GLY A 143 3.69 10.36 -0.87
C GLY A 143 4.57 11.61 -0.86
N GLY A 144 4.87 12.20 -2.01
CA GLY A 144 5.69 13.42 -2.06
C GLY A 144 5.02 14.67 -1.45
N ASP A 145 3.70 14.62 -1.22
CA ASP A 145 2.81 15.73 -0.89
C ASP A 145 2.18 15.65 0.51
N VAL A 146 2.44 14.58 1.27
CA VAL A 146 1.90 14.42 2.63
C VAL A 146 2.98 14.69 3.68
N GLN A 147 2.58 15.31 4.80
CA GLN A 147 3.48 15.63 5.91
C GLN A 147 4.18 14.36 6.42
N SER A 148 5.37 14.54 7.02
CA SER A 148 6.13 13.44 7.63
C SER A 148 5.22 12.58 8.52
N GLN A 149 5.37 11.25 8.46
CA GLN A 149 4.60 10.26 9.23
C GLN A 149 3.15 10.03 8.79
N ASN A 150 2.68 10.68 7.71
CA ASN A 150 1.37 10.38 7.14
C ASN A 150 1.41 9.12 6.28
N PHE A 151 0.26 8.43 6.25
CA PHE A 151 0.00 7.28 5.41
C PHE A 151 -1.12 7.62 4.42
N ASP A 152 -0.88 7.41 3.13
CA ASP A 152 -1.93 7.58 2.12
C ASP A 152 -2.44 6.22 1.67
N PHE A 153 -3.67 5.89 2.08
CA PHE A 153 -4.21 4.56 1.89
C PHE A 153 -4.74 4.37 0.48
N GLN A 154 -4.32 3.31 -0.22
CA GLN A 154 -4.89 2.99 -1.53
C GLN A 154 -6.33 2.49 -1.35
N ILE A 155 -7.29 3.28 -1.82
CA ILE A 155 -8.72 2.94 -1.82
C ILE A 155 -9.29 3.38 -3.17
N PRO A 156 -9.74 2.48 -4.05
CA PRO A 156 -10.44 2.86 -5.28
C PRO A 156 -11.58 3.84 -5.01
N GLY A 157 -11.59 4.96 -5.73
CA GLY A 157 -12.52 6.06 -5.49
C GLY A 157 -12.14 7.01 -4.35
N GLY A 158 -10.94 6.86 -3.76
CA GLY A 158 -10.39 7.72 -2.71
C GLY A 158 -9.97 9.12 -3.18
N GLY A 159 -9.93 9.35 -4.50
CA GLY A 159 -9.49 10.59 -5.14
C GLY A 159 -8.20 10.38 -5.92
N LEU A 160 -8.05 11.09 -7.05
CA LEU A 160 -6.90 10.97 -7.93
C LEU A 160 -5.67 11.73 -7.39
N GLY A 161 -5.87 12.68 -6.48
CA GLY A 161 -4.80 13.51 -5.93
C GLY A 161 -4.05 14.30 -7.01
N ALA A 162 -2.73 14.38 -6.88
CA ALA A 162 -1.88 15.17 -7.77
C ALA A 162 -1.79 14.60 -9.21
N PHE A 163 -2.00 13.30 -9.40
CA PHE A 163 -1.84 12.62 -10.69
C PHE A 163 -3.20 12.31 -11.34
N THR A 164 -3.87 13.38 -11.77
CA THR A 164 -5.23 13.32 -12.34
C THR A 164 -5.36 12.57 -13.66
N GLN A 165 -4.26 12.26 -14.34
CA GLN A 165 -4.23 11.68 -15.68
C GLN A 165 -4.18 10.14 -15.71
N GLY A 166 -3.79 9.50 -14.61
CA GLY A 166 -3.57 8.04 -14.58
C GLY A 166 -4.85 7.24 -14.81
N CYS A 167 -5.82 7.41 -13.92
CA CYS A 167 -7.08 6.68 -14.03
C CYS A 167 -7.91 7.03 -15.27
N PRO A 168 -8.04 8.30 -15.70
CA PRO A 168 -8.69 8.63 -16.97
C PRO A 168 -8.09 7.90 -18.16
N LYS A 169 -6.76 7.78 -18.20
CA LYS A 169 -6.08 7.03 -19.25
C LYS A 169 -6.35 5.52 -19.17
N GLN A 170 -6.42 4.96 -17.97
CA GLN A 170 -6.65 3.53 -17.77
C GLN A 170 -8.09 3.11 -18.05
N TRP A 171 -9.04 3.88 -17.51
CA TRP A 171 -10.45 3.49 -17.37
C TRP A 171 -11.41 4.39 -18.14
N GLY A 172 -10.93 5.47 -18.77
CA GLY A 172 -11.71 6.46 -19.52
C GLY A 172 -11.95 7.75 -18.74
N ASP A 173 -12.16 8.86 -19.47
CA ASP A 173 -12.20 10.22 -18.92
C ASP A 173 -13.27 10.43 -17.85
N GLN A 174 -14.36 9.66 -17.89
CA GLN A 174 -15.45 9.72 -16.92
C GLN A 174 -15.02 9.43 -15.47
N VAL A 175 -13.85 8.81 -15.27
CA VAL A 175 -13.29 8.60 -13.93
C VAL A 175 -13.01 9.92 -13.21
N SER A 176 -12.70 10.98 -13.95
CA SER A 176 -12.49 12.32 -13.39
C SER A 176 -13.74 12.87 -12.69
N ASP A 177 -14.91 12.37 -13.06
CA ASP A 177 -16.22 12.83 -12.55
C ASP A 177 -16.76 11.94 -11.42
N TRP A 178 -16.06 10.87 -11.01
CA TRP A 178 -16.54 9.96 -9.96
C TRP A 178 -16.60 10.62 -8.57
N GLY A 179 -15.79 11.65 -8.33
CA GLY A 179 -15.78 12.36 -7.06
C GLY A 179 -14.77 13.50 -7.03
N GLU A 180 -14.51 14.02 -5.84
CA GLU A 180 -13.54 15.10 -5.66
C GLU A 180 -12.12 14.63 -5.97
N THR A 181 -11.29 15.47 -6.60
CA THR A 181 -9.87 15.17 -6.86
C THR A 181 -9.15 14.70 -5.60
N TYR A 182 -9.40 15.36 -4.47
CA TYR A 182 -8.91 14.97 -3.14
C TYR A 182 -10.06 14.45 -2.28
N GLY A 183 -9.96 13.18 -1.88
CA GLY A 183 -10.95 12.52 -1.02
C GLY A 183 -12.11 11.84 -1.77
N GLY A 184 -12.18 11.99 -3.09
CA GLY A 184 -12.96 11.12 -3.98
C GLY A 184 -14.46 11.07 -3.73
N VAL A 185 -15.05 9.90 -3.94
CA VAL A 185 -16.50 9.65 -3.81
C VAL A 185 -16.97 9.90 -2.37
N LYS A 186 -18.20 10.39 -2.20
CA LYS A 186 -18.77 10.71 -0.87
C LYS A 186 -19.80 9.71 -0.36
N SER A 187 -20.26 8.81 -1.23
CA SER A 187 -21.27 7.80 -0.92
C SER A 187 -20.97 6.50 -1.66
N ALA A 188 -21.34 5.38 -1.05
CA ALA A 188 -21.22 4.05 -1.66
C ALA A 188 -22.36 3.72 -2.65
N SER A 189 -23.40 4.56 -2.73
CA SER A 189 -24.48 4.39 -3.70
C SER A 189 -24.05 4.86 -5.09
N ALA A 190 -24.38 4.07 -6.11
CA ALA A 190 -24.43 4.49 -7.51
C ALA A 190 -25.62 5.43 -7.77
#